data_AF-A0A946QI82-F1
#
_entry.id   AF-A0A946QI82-F1
#
_cell.length_a   1.000
_cell.length_b   1.000
_cell.length_c   1.000
_cell.angle_alpha   90.00
_cell.angle_beta   90.00
_cell.angle_gamma   90.00
#
_symmetry.space_group_name_H-M   'P 1'
#
loop_
_entity.id
_entity.type
_entity.pdbx_description
1 polymer ?
#
loop_
_entity_poly.entity_id
_entity_poly.type
_entity_poly.pdbx_seq_one_letter_code
_entity_poly.pdbx_strand_id
1 'polypeptide(L)'
;MEQVPCLSCGQFFTPRNKKQNYCSAVKCQRTRKADWQRHKIKTDPDYKRDQRISQKKWLSSNPDYWKSYRLNNREKTERNRALQRLRNKSRLKKVRPGKPVIAKMDVRKDAVRPVDIMSSGQFWLVPVIAKMDAAKVFLRVL
;
A
#
# COMPACT_ATOMS: atom_id res chain seq x y z
N MET A 1 -19.38 38.83 -4.07
CA MET A 1 -19.74 37.71 -3.17
C MET A 1 -19.17 38.01 -1.81
N GLU A 2 -19.89 37.62 -0.76
CA GLU A 2 -19.41 37.74 0.62
C GLU A 2 -18.19 36.85 0.86
N GLN A 3 -17.39 37.19 1.87
CA GLN A 3 -16.25 36.37 2.24
C GLN A 3 -16.73 35.08 2.90
N VAL A 4 -16.11 33.95 2.52
CA VAL A 4 -16.42 32.63 3.07
C VAL A 4 -15.15 31.98 3.62
N PRO A 5 -15.25 31.16 4.69
CA PRO A 5 -14.09 30.46 5.23
C PRO A 5 -13.62 29.34 4.30
N CYS A 6 -12.31 29.22 4.11
CA CYS A 6 -11.71 28.11 3.37
C CYS A 6 -11.79 26.79 4.15
N LEU A 7 -12.34 25.74 3.54
CA LEU A 7 -12.46 24.42 4.19
C LEU A 7 -11.11 23.75 4.54
N SER A 8 -10.01 24.17 3.93
CA SER A 8 -8.68 23.59 4.21
C SER A 8 -7.85 24.36 5.23
N CYS A 9 -7.96 25.68 5.31
CA CYS A 9 -7.09 26.51 6.15
C CYS A 9 -7.85 27.45 7.08
N GLY A 10 -9.17 27.51 7.01
CA GLY A 10 -10.03 28.39 7.82
C GLY A 10 -9.98 29.86 7.45
N GLN A 11 -9.00 30.31 6.65
CA GLN A 11 -8.88 31.71 6.24
C GLN A 11 -10.07 32.12 5.37
N PHE A 12 -10.65 33.28 5.69
CA PHE A 12 -11.70 33.90 4.89
C PHE A 12 -11.14 34.37 3.55
N PHE A 13 -11.91 34.18 2.49
CA PHE A 13 -11.56 34.63 1.15
C PHE A 13 -12.82 34.99 0.38
N THR A 14 -12.66 35.87 -0.62
CA THR A 14 -13.75 36.19 -1.54
C THR A 14 -13.80 35.15 -2.66
N PRO A 15 -14.86 34.33 -2.76
CA PRO A 15 -14.96 33.31 -3.79
C PRO A 15 -15.17 33.95 -5.18
N ARG A 16 -14.80 33.24 -6.25
CA ARG A 16 -15.07 33.62 -7.65
C ARG A 16 -16.37 33.06 -8.21
N ASN A 17 -16.91 32.00 -7.59
CA ASN A 17 -18.26 31.50 -7.82
C ASN A 17 -18.85 30.88 -6.54
N LYS A 18 -20.18 30.71 -6.51
CA LYS A 18 -20.91 30.17 -5.34
C LYS A 18 -20.49 28.75 -4.91
N LYS A 19 -19.77 28.01 -5.78
CA LYS A 19 -19.32 26.62 -5.51
C LYS A 19 -17.86 26.57 -5.02
N GLN A 20 -17.18 27.71 -4.91
CA GLN A 20 -15.78 27.76 -4.50
C GLN A 20 -15.65 27.71 -2.97
N ASN A 21 -15.27 26.55 -2.43
CA ASN A 21 -15.14 26.32 -0.99
C ASN A 21 -13.69 26.33 -0.46
N TYR A 22 -12.71 26.56 -1.36
CA TYR A 22 -11.29 26.60 -1.03
C TYR A 22 -10.67 27.88 -1.60
N CYS A 23 -9.81 28.53 -0.82
CA CYS A 23 -9.05 29.69 -1.27
C CYS A 23 -8.04 29.32 -2.36
N SER A 24 -7.48 30.32 -3.04
CA SER A 24 -6.54 30.13 -4.17
C SER A 24 -5.16 29.58 -3.77
N ALA A 25 -4.85 29.50 -2.48
CA ALA A 25 -3.56 29.00 -2.00
C ALA A 25 -3.29 27.57 -2.51
N VAL A 26 -2.06 27.34 -2.98
CA VAL A 26 -1.65 26.07 -3.62
C VAL A 26 -1.90 24.87 -2.71
N LYS A 27 -1.62 24.99 -1.41
CA LYS A 27 -1.88 23.94 -0.41
C LYS A 27 -3.37 23.59 -0.34
N CYS A 28 -4.24 24.59 -0.27
CA CYS A 28 -5.69 24.41 -0.18
C CYS A 28 -6.27 23.80 -1.46
N GLN A 29 -5.76 24.22 -2.62
CA GLN A 29 -6.17 23.63 -3.90
C GLN A 29 -5.69 22.19 -4.07
N ARG A 30 -4.53 21.82 -3.53
CA ARG A 30 -4.07 20.43 -3.47
C ARG A 30 -5.00 19.58 -2.60
N THR A 31 -5.40 20.10 -1.42
CA THR A 31 -6.38 19.44 -0.54
C THR A 31 -7.70 19.21 -1.28
N ARG A 32 -8.26 20.24 -1.91
CA ARG A 32 -9.51 20.15 -2.69
C ARG A 32 -9.47 19.04 -3.74
N LYS A 33 -8.40 19.01 -4.55
CA LYS A 33 -8.23 17.99 -5.61
C LYS A 33 -8.10 16.59 -5.01
N ALA A 34 -7.39 16.45 -3.90
CA ALA A 34 -7.25 15.17 -3.21
C ALA A 34 -8.59 14.68 -2.62
N ASP A 35 -9.37 15.57 -2.01
CA ASP A 35 -10.70 15.26 -1.45
C ASP A 35 -11.67 14.82 -2.54
N TRP A 36 -11.72 15.57 -3.64
CA TRP A 36 -12.52 15.20 -4.80
C TRP A 36 -12.11 13.84 -5.37
N GLN A 37 -10.81 13.59 -5.51
CA GLN A 37 -10.32 12.30 -6.02
C GLN A 37 -10.69 11.14 -5.08
N ARG A 38 -10.54 11.31 -3.76
CA ARG A 38 -10.92 10.31 -2.76
C ARG A 38 -12.42 10.02 -2.82
N HIS A 39 -13.24 11.06 -2.92
CA HIS A 39 -14.68 10.94 -3.05
C HIS A 39 -15.04 10.18 -4.33
N LYS A 40 -14.53 10.61 -5.49
CA LYS A 40 -14.79 9.95 -6.78
C LYS A 40 -14.38 8.49 -6.78
N ILE A 41 -13.19 8.13 -6.28
CA ILE A 41 -12.77 6.72 -6.18
C ILE A 41 -13.71 5.90 -5.28
N LYS A 42 -14.29 6.52 -4.24
CA LYS A 42 -15.21 5.84 -3.32
C LYS A 42 -16.61 5.66 -3.91
N THR A 43 -17.14 6.66 -4.60
CA THR A 43 -18.53 6.70 -5.05
C THR A 43 -18.73 6.21 -6.47
N ASP A 44 -17.68 6.22 -7.30
CA ASP A 44 -17.76 5.92 -8.73
C ASP A 44 -16.87 4.70 -9.06
N PRO A 45 -17.48 3.49 -9.18
CA PRO A 45 -16.73 2.26 -9.43
C PRO A 45 -16.09 2.21 -10.83
N ASP A 46 -16.74 2.82 -11.83
CA ASP A 46 -16.20 2.88 -13.19
C ASP A 46 -14.98 3.78 -13.25
N TYR A 47 -15.05 4.97 -12.64
CA TYR A 47 -13.89 5.86 -12.52
C TYR A 47 -12.70 5.17 -11.83
N LYS A 48 -12.96 4.37 -10.78
CA LYS A 48 -11.93 3.59 -10.09
C LYS A 48 -11.34 2.50 -10.99
N ARG A 49 -12.16 1.81 -11.79
CA ARG A 49 -11.69 0.78 -12.74
C ARG A 49 -10.83 1.42 -13.82
N ASP A 50 -11.29 2.50 -14.43
CA ASP A 50 -10.61 3.16 -15.54
C ASP A 50 -9.28 3.77 -15.09
N GLN A 51 -9.23 4.32 -13.87
CA GLN A 51 -7.98 4.78 -13.25
C GLN A 51 -6.96 3.65 -13.12
N ARG A 52 -7.38 2.44 -12.72
CA ARG A 52 -6.49 1.28 -12.62
C ARG A 52 -6.01 0.81 -13.98
N ILE A 53 -6.89 0.75 -14.98
CA ILE A 53 -6.52 0.36 -16.35
C ILE A 53 -5.52 1.35 -16.92
N SER A 54 -5.78 2.65 -16.78
CA SER A 54 -4.88 3.72 -17.23
C SER A 54 -3.51 3.61 -16.55
N GLN A 55 -3.48 3.40 -15.23
CA GLN A 55 -2.24 3.19 -14.49
C GLN A 55 -1.47 1.95 -15.00
N LYS A 56 -2.16 0.83 -15.24
CA LYS A 56 -1.54 -0.40 -15.77
C LYS A 56 -0.96 -0.16 -17.16
N LYS A 57 -1.70 0.48 -18.06
CA LYS A 57 -1.23 0.85 -19.41
C LYS A 57 0.00 1.74 -19.32
N TRP A 58 -0.06 2.79 -18.49
CA TRP A 58 1.07 3.71 -18.34
C TRP A 58 2.32 3.00 -17.80
N LEU A 59 2.19 2.13 -16.80
CA LEU A 59 3.31 1.35 -16.27
C LEU A 59 3.90 0.39 -17.33
N SER A 60 3.04 -0.25 -18.13
CA SER A 60 3.49 -1.12 -19.22
C SER A 60 4.25 -0.35 -20.30
N SER A 61 3.82 0.87 -20.61
CA SER A 61 4.49 1.74 -21.59
C SER A 61 5.74 2.43 -21.03
N ASN A 62 5.91 2.47 -19.70
CA ASN A 62 6.98 3.22 -19.04
C ASN A 62 7.71 2.39 -17.95
N PRO A 63 8.27 1.21 -18.29
CA PRO A 63 8.82 0.28 -17.31
C PRO A 63 9.97 0.88 -16.48
N ASP A 64 10.86 1.64 -17.13
CA ASP A 64 12.04 2.22 -16.48
C ASP A 64 11.80 3.59 -15.84
N TYR A 65 10.62 4.18 -16.00
CA TYR A 65 10.37 5.56 -15.58
C TYR A 65 10.74 5.80 -14.12
N TRP A 66 10.35 4.90 -13.22
CA TRP A 66 10.65 5.08 -11.79
C TRP A 66 12.13 4.97 -11.47
N LYS A 67 12.89 4.16 -12.22
CA LYS A 67 14.34 4.06 -12.08
C LYS A 67 14.98 5.37 -12.49
N SER A 68 14.66 5.86 -13.69
CA SER A 68 15.16 7.14 -14.22
C SER A 68 14.75 8.33 -13.37
N TYR A 69 13.48 8.38 -12.92
CA TYR A 69 12.99 9.43 -12.03
C TYR A 69 13.81 9.51 -10.74
N ARG A 70 14.12 8.37 -10.11
CA ARG A 70 14.92 8.35 -8.87
C ARG A 70 16.38 8.75 -9.11
N LEU A 71 16.96 8.34 -10.24
CA LEU A 71 18.32 8.75 -10.62
C LEU A 71 18.40 10.26 -10.85
N ASN A 72 17.39 10.85 -11.50
CA ASN A 72 17.36 12.28 -11.80
C ASN A 72 16.95 13.13 -10.59
N ASN A 73 16.34 12.54 -9.56
CA ASN A 73 15.87 13.24 -8.35
C ASN A 73 16.51 12.65 -7.09
N ARG A 74 17.84 12.62 -7.03
CA ARG A 74 18.60 11.96 -5.96
C ARG A 74 18.29 12.53 -4.58
N GLU A 75 18.39 13.84 -4.41
CA GLU A 75 18.14 14.53 -3.13
C GLU A 75 16.74 14.19 -2.58
N LYS A 76 15.71 14.31 -3.43
CA LYS A 76 14.33 13.96 -3.07
C LYS A 76 14.19 12.48 -2.73
N THR A 77 14.88 11.60 -3.47
CA THR A 77 14.87 10.15 -3.23
C THR A 77 15.50 9.82 -1.88
N GLU A 78 16.64 10.42 -1.56
CA GLU A 78 17.38 10.22 -0.32
C GLU A 78 16.58 10.72 0.88
N ARG A 79 16.02 11.94 0.80
CA ARG A 79 15.10 12.48 1.80
C ARG A 79 13.92 11.54 2.05
N ASN A 80 13.27 11.07 0.99
CA ASN A 80 12.12 10.16 1.11
C ASN A 80 12.52 8.82 1.75
N ARG A 81 13.69 8.27 1.41
CA ARG A 81 14.24 7.06 2.04
C ARG A 81 14.49 7.28 3.54
N ALA A 82 15.11 8.38 3.93
CA ALA A 82 15.35 8.72 5.34
C ALA A 82 14.02 8.83 6.13
N LEU A 83 13.04 9.57 5.59
CA LEU A 83 11.71 9.71 6.21
C LEU A 83 10.95 8.38 6.27
N GLN A 84 11.14 7.48 5.29
CA GLN A 84 10.56 6.13 5.35
C GLN A 84 11.15 5.32 6.51
N ARG A 85 12.47 5.39 6.75
CA ARG A 85 13.11 4.71 7.90
C ARG A 85 12.53 5.17 9.24
N LEU A 86 12.35 6.49 9.41
CA LEU A 86 11.75 7.06 10.62
C LEU A 86 10.30 6.60 10.82
N ARG A 87 9.49 6.59 9.76
CA ARG A 87 8.10 6.08 9.79
C ARG A 87 8.05 4.60 10.13
N ASN A 88 8.95 3.80 9.56
CA ASN A 88 9.04 2.36 9.85
C ASN A 88 9.42 2.11 11.31
N LYS A 89 10.42 2.83 11.84
CA LYS A 89 10.83 2.77 13.26
C LYS A 89 9.66 3.14 14.18
N SER A 90 8.91 4.17 13.83
CA SER A 90 7.74 4.60 14.60
C SER A 90 6.60 3.57 14.57
N ARG A 91 6.41 2.88 13.44
CA ARG A 91 5.42 1.79 13.32
C ARG A 91 5.84 0.52 14.07
N LEU A 92 7.13 0.18 14.10
CA LEU A 92 7.64 -0.96 14.89
C LEU A 92 7.28 -0.85 16.37
N LYS A 93 7.33 0.35 16.94
CA LYS A 93 6.91 0.59 18.33
C LYS A 93 5.41 0.33 18.58
N LYS A 94 4.58 0.34 17.53
CA LYS A 94 3.11 0.17 17.62
C LYS A 94 2.65 -1.24 17.25
N VAL A 95 3.53 -2.09 16.75
CA VAL A 95 3.19 -3.44 16.28
C VAL A 95 3.67 -4.46 17.30
N ARG A 96 2.87 -5.52 17.53
CA ARG A 96 3.22 -6.62 18.42
C ARG A 96 4.57 -7.24 18.01
N PRO A 97 5.40 -7.69 18.96
CA PRO A 97 6.61 -8.44 18.64
C PRO A 97 6.29 -9.59 17.69
N GLY A 98 7.09 -9.77 16.63
CA GLY A 98 6.93 -10.87 15.68
C GLY A 98 6.09 -10.59 14.42
N LYS A 99 5.39 -9.43 14.31
CA LYS A 99 4.72 -9.05 13.04
C LYS A 99 5.57 -8.09 12.20
N PRO A 100 5.84 -8.39 10.92
CA PRO A 100 6.61 -7.49 10.07
C PRO A 100 5.80 -6.22 9.77
N VAL A 101 6.41 -5.06 10.03
CA VAL A 101 5.82 -3.72 9.79
C VAL A 101 5.67 -3.38 8.31
N ILE A 102 6.49 -4.02 7.47
CA ILE A 102 6.45 -3.92 6.02
C ILE A 102 6.42 -5.32 5.48
N ALA A 103 5.51 -5.59 4.54
CA ALA A 103 5.53 -6.84 3.79
C ALA A 103 6.89 -6.95 3.06
N LYS A 104 7.70 -7.94 3.45
CA LYS A 104 8.84 -8.36 2.64
C LYS A 104 8.27 -9.15 1.47
N MET A 105 8.02 -8.47 0.35
CA MET A 105 7.66 -9.14 -0.91
C MET A 105 8.84 -10.01 -1.42
N ASP A 106 10.07 -9.68 -1.00
CA ASP A 106 11.31 -10.33 -1.43
C ASP A 106 11.79 -11.41 -0.45
N VAL A 107 10.89 -12.05 0.29
CA VAL A 107 11.13 -13.45 0.61
C VAL A 107 10.59 -14.20 -0.60
N ARG A 108 11.42 -14.33 -1.64
CA ARG A 108 11.37 -15.58 -2.39
C ARG A 108 11.34 -16.69 -1.34
N LYS A 109 10.49 -17.69 -1.54
CA LYS A 109 10.42 -18.90 -0.72
C LYS A 109 11.72 -19.71 -0.84
N ASP A 110 12.86 -19.08 -0.58
CA ASP A 110 14.21 -19.62 -0.75
C ASP A 110 14.88 -19.80 0.63
N ALA A 111 14.24 -19.33 1.72
CA ALA A 111 14.60 -19.70 3.09
C ALA A 111 13.82 -20.92 3.61
N VAL A 112 12.91 -21.47 2.79
CA VAL A 112 12.50 -22.87 2.88
C VAL A 112 12.73 -23.41 1.48
N ARG A 113 13.95 -23.89 1.20
CA ARG A 113 14.10 -24.85 0.12
C ARG A 113 13.05 -25.94 0.36
N PRO A 114 12.25 -26.35 -0.63
CA PRO A 114 11.47 -27.59 -0.56
C PRO A 114 12.43 -28.80 -0.67
N VAL A 115 13.42 -28.84 0.20
CA VAL A 115 14.47 -29.84 0.38
C VAL A 115 14.63 -29.81 1.92
N ASP A 116 13.84 -30.52 2.73
CA ASP A 116 13.94 -31.96 2.96
C ASP A 116 12.73 -32.53 3.77
N ILE A 117 11.51 -32.00 3.63
CA ILE A 117 10.36 -32.56 4.40
C ILE A 117 9.76 -33.82 3.75
N MET A 118 10.17 -34.13 2.53
CA MET A 118 9.64 -35.26 1.77
C MET A 118 10.62 -36.44 1.74
N SER A 119 11.31 -36.70 2.86
CA SER A 119 11.89 -38.02 3.10
C SER A 119 10.73 -39.01 3.24
N SER A 120 10.75 -40.10 2.47
CA SER A 120 9.79 -41.18 2.70
C SER A 120 9.88 -41.66 4.16
N GLY A 121 8.75 -41.77 4.86
CA GLY A 121 8.77 -41.94 6.31
C GLY A 121 7.41 -42.15 6.96
N GLN A 122 7.45 -42.51 8.25
CA GLN A 122 6.26 -42.69 9.08
C GLN A 122 5.82 -41.35 9.69
N PHE A 123 4.56 -41.00 9.50
CA PHE A 123 3.92 -39.79 10.01
C PHE A 123 2.65 -40.15 10.79
N TRP A 124 2.22 -39.25 11.68
CA TRP A 124 0.94 -39.36 12.38
C TRP A 124 0.02 -38.24 11.91
N LEU A 125 -1.16 -38.59 11.41
CA LEU A 125 -2.24 -37.65 11.10
C LEU A 125 -3.04 -37.41 12.38
N VAL A 126 -2.93 -36.20 12.92
CA VAL A 126 -3.67 -35.78 14.11
C VAL A 126 -4.81 -34.83 13.68
N PRO A 127 -6.08 -35.22 13.86
CA PRO A 127 -7.20 -34.37 13.49
C PRO A 127 -7.29 -33.17 14.46
N VAL A 128 -7.21 -31.96 13.91
CA VAL A 128 -7.19 -30.71 14.70
C VAL A 128 -8.60 -30.24 15.08
N ILE A 129 -9.63 -30.74 14.38
CA ILE A 129 -11.01 -30.22 14.48
C ILE A 129 -11.97 -31.23 15.15
N ALA A 130 -11.66 -32.53 15.17
CA ALA A 130 -12.51 -33.55 15.78
C ALA A 130 -11.70 -34.45 16.73
N LYS A 131 -12.31 -34.92 17.83
CA LYS A 131 -11.74 -35.89 18.79
C LYS A 131 -11.73 -37.28 18.17
N MET A 132 -10.77 -37.54 17.29
CA MET A 132 -10.46 -38.87 16.78
C MET A 132 -9.01 -39.20 17.07
N ASP A 133 -8.71 -40.49 17.20
CA ASP A 133 -7.35 -40.96 17.45
C ASP A 133 -6.44 -40.67 16.26
N ALA A 134 -5.16 -40.42 16.56
CA ALA A 134 -4.17 -40.14 15.53
C ALA A 134 -3.91 -41.39 14.68
N ALA A 135 -3.92 -41.25 13.36
CA ALA A 135 -3.69 -42.34 12.43
C ALA A 135 -2.22 -42.35 11.95
N LYS A 136 -1.56 -43.50 12.03
CA LYS A 136 -0.19 -43.67 11.53
C LYS A 136 -0.20 -43.94 10.02
N VAL A 137 0.50 -43.12 9.25
CA VAL A 137 0.60 -43.24 7.79
C VAL A 137 2.05 -43.25 7.32
N PHE A 138 2.35 -43.99 6.26
CA PHE A 138 3.66 -43.97 5.61
C PHE A 138 3.54 -43.19 4.30
N LEU A 139 4.26 -42.08 4.18
CA LEU A 139 4.29 -41.30 2.95
C LEU A 139 5.56 -41.67 2.18
N ARG A 140 5.39 -42.06 0.92
CA ARG A 140 6.50 -42.35 0.00
C ARG A 140 6.46 -41.34 -1.14
N VAL A 141 7.63 -40.76 -1.45
CA VAL A 141 7.79 -39.81 -2.55
C VAL A 141 8.44 -40.56 -3.70
N LEU A 142 7.84 -40.47 -4.89
CA LEU A 142 8.31 -41.08 -6.13
C LEU A 142 9.19 -40.09 -6.91
#